data_AF-A0A3A4WX81-F1
#
_entry.id   AF-A0A3A4WX81-F1
#
_cell.length_a   1.000
_cell.length_b   1.000
_cell.length_c   1.000
_cell.angle_alpha   90.00
_cell.angle_beta   90.00
_cell.angle_gamma   90.00
#
_symmetry.space_group_name_H-M   'P 1'
#
loop_
_entity.id
_entity.type
_entity.pdbx_description
1 polymer ?
#
loop_
_entity_poly.entity_id
_entity_poly.type
_entity_poly.pdbx_seq_one_letter_code
_entity_poly.pdbx_strand_id
1 'polypeptide(L)'
;MNPWTRAKDLQNRLQKLWNRGSLLSARLSAEKIFPLRFPLKHPAPGELGERYGEVKDWIEDLVRHAGSDRSRCFTLEWREVNHRQLGRNRLPIAAVFEQPADAFRFIGKQKQADAFDRLCREILCTFPELEPWLVQKPLTALEHAESFSRLLAVLKWLQAHPRPGIYIRQMEIPGVHTKFIEQHKKLLSEMLEIVLPAGAVDETAACVSAFEQRYGFLAKPARIRFRLLDSRLCIQALSDLEIPADDFAALDPSGVERVFITENDINGLSFPDLEKTMIIFGLGYGLERLSRAAWLSDKSICYWGDIDTHGFAMLNRIRRYFPQTQSILMDLCTLMDHQPLWGSEQAPIDRDLTELTPAEAVVYEGLRQNRWANALRLEQEQISFTCLKAALEGLKSEKSFHPQCDLEDIESGGV
;
A
#
# COMPACT_ATOMS: atom_id res chain seq x y z
N MET A 1 34.97 -32.89 2.15
CA MET A 1 34.62 -33.41 3.50
C MET A 1 33.61 -32.48 4.14
N ASN A 2 32.57 -33.00 4.77
CA ASN A 2 31.62 -32.18 5.51
C ASN A 2 32.24 -31.78 6.87
N PRO A 3 32.26 -30.49 7.24
CA PRO A 3 32.82 -30.05 8.52
C PRO A 3 32.01 -30.60 9.71
N TRP A 4 32.71 -30.97 10.80
CA TRP A 4 32.10 -31.39 12.07
C TRP A 4 31.40 -30.22 12.75
N THR A 5 30.32 -30.49 13.47
CA THR A 5 29.49 -29.45 14.11
C THR A 5 30.21 -28.83 15.30
N ARG A 6 30.52 -27.54 15.23
CA ARG A 6 31.13 -26.78 16.34
C ARG A 6 30.07 -26.02 17.16
N ALA A 7 30.46 -25.46 18.29
CA ALA A 7 29.58 -24.62 19.12
C ALA A 7 28.96 -23.47 18.31
N LYS A 8 29.74 -22.86 17.40
CA LYS A 8 29.25 -21.81 16.49
C LYS A 8 28.12 -22.29 15.57
N ASP A 9 28.15 -23.54 15.12
CA ASP A 9 27.07 -24.10 14.29
C ASP A 9 25.78 -24.28 15.08
N LEU A 10 25.88 -24.70 16.35
CA LEU A 10 24.74 -24.76 17.27
C LEU A 10 24.18 -23.35 17.51
N GLN A 11 25.06 -22.36 17.70
CA GLN A 11 24.66 -20.97 17.91
C GLN A 11 23.92 -20.44 16.67
N ASN A 12 24.42 -20.73 15.47
CA ASN A 12 23.77 -20.37 14.21
C ASN A 12 22.40 -21.03 14.05
N ARG A 13 22.26 -22.31 14.44
CA ARG A 13 20.96 -23.01 14.41
C ARG A 13 19.96 -22.38 15.38
N LEU A 14 20.38 -22.09 16.60
CA LEU A 14 19.54 -21.39 17.59
C LEU A 14 19.20 -19.96 17.15
N GLN A 15 20.15 -19.23 16.56
CA GLN A 15 19.91 -17.90 16.01
C GLN A 15 18.87 -17.94 14.88
N LYS A 16 18.87 -18.98 14.04
CA LYS A 16 17.82 -19.19 13.03
C LYS A 16 16.44 -19.42 13.66
N LEU A 17 16.36 -20.20 14.75
CA LEU A 17 15.11 -20.40 15.48
C LEU A 17 14.64 -19.12 16.19
N TRP A 18 15.58 -18.31 16.72
CA TRP A 18 15.29 -16.98 17.25
C TRP A 18 14.71 -16.07 16.17
N ASN A 19 15.36 -15.96 15.00
CA ASN A 19 14.94 -15.08 13.91
C ASN A 19 13.58 -15.48 13.31
N ARG A 20 13.15 -16.73 13.50
CA ARG A 20 11.81 -17.21 13.12
C ARG A 20 10.76 -16.97 14.21
N GLY A 21 11.15 -16.45 15.37
CA GLY A 21 10.27 -16.27 16.53
C GLY A 21 9.99 -17.54 17.34
N SER A 22 10.31 -18.73 16.81
CA SER A 22 9.93 -20.03 17.40
C SER A 22 10.39 -20.21 18.85
N LEU A 23 11.57 -19.69 19.22
CA LEU A 23 12.06 -19.77 20.60
C LEU A 23 11.22 -18.92 21.57
N LEU A 24 10.69 -17.78 21.12
CA LEU A 24 9.81 -16.93 21.93
C LEU A 24 8.38 -17.48 21.95
N SER A 25 7.85 -17.92 20.80
CA SER A 25 6.52 -18.55 20.69
C SER A 25 6.37 -19.75 21.63
N ALA A 26 7.43 -20.55 21.79
CA ALA A 26 7.46 -21.71 22.69
C ALA A 26 7.30 -21.37 24.19
N ARG A 27 7.41 -20.09 24.57
CA ARG A 27 7.15 -19.65 25.94
C ARG A 27 5.65 -19.49 26.22
N LEU A 28 4.86 -19.33 25.17
CA LEU A 28 3.40 -19.15 25.22
C LEU A 28 2.67 -20.43 24.80
N SER A 29 3.17 -21.15 23.79
CA SER A 29 2.54 -22.36 23.29
C SER A 29 2.72 -23.57 24.22
N ALA A 30 1.68 -24.40 24.30
CA ALA A 30 1.75 -25.73 24.93
C ALA A 30 2.56 -26.76 24.10
N GLU A 31 2.90 -26.45 22.84
CA GLU A 31 3.77 -27.29 22.02
C GLU A 31 5.21 -27.25 22.56
N LYS A 32 5.63 -28.38 23.14
CA LYS A 32 6.96 -28.53 23.72
C LYS A 32 8.01 -28.71 22.63
N ILE A 33 8.69 -27.61 22.27
CA ILE A 33 9.92 -27.67 21.45
C ILE A 33 11.16 -28.05 22.29
N PHE A 34 11.02 -28.05 23.61
CA PHE A 34 12.06 -28.42 24.57
C PHE A 34 11.73 -29.79 25.20
N PRO A 35 12.73 -30.68 25.40
CA PRO A 35 14.16 -30.44 25.19
C PRO A 35 14.54 -30.38 23.70
N LEU A 36 15.35 -29.38 23.34
CA LEU A 36 15.76 -29.15 21.96
C LEU A 36 17.07 -29.90 21.69
N ARG A 37 16.95 -30.97 20.90
CA ARG A 37 18.07 -31.86 20.58
C ARG A 37 18.65 -31.56 19.20
N PHE A 38 19.94 -31.22 19.15
CA PHE A 38 20.69 -31.05 17.91
C PHE A 38 21.67 -32.20 17.68
N PRO A 39 21.44 -33.06 16.68
CA PRO A 39 22.44 -34.02 16.23
C PRO A 39 23.71 -33.31 15.76
N LEU A 40 24.85 -33.82 16.21
CA LEU A 40 26.19 -33.33 15.87
C LEU A 40 26.76 -34.16 14.72
N LYS A 41 27.22 -33.48 13.67
CA LYS A 41 28.14 -34.11 12.71
C LYS A 41 29.47 -34.32 13.44
N HIS A 42 29.87 -35.57 13.58
CA HIS A 42 31.05 -35.98 14.34
C HIS A 42 32.05 -36.70 13.42
N PRO A 43 33.31 -36.88 13.85
CA PRO A 43 34.32 -37.62 13.09
C PRO A 43 33.87 -39.03 12.72
N ALA A 44 34.22 -39.47 11.51
CA ALA A 44 34.12 -40.86 11.09
C ALA A 44 35.23 -41.71 11.74
N PRO A 45 35.07 -43.05 11.86
CA PRO A 45 36.06 -43.91 12.53
C PRO A 45 37.50 -43.76 12.02
N GLY A 46 37.71 -43.55 10.72
CA GLY A 46 39.06 -43.34 10.15
C GLY A 46 39.68 -41.98 10.52
N GLU A 47 38.86 -40.94 10.71
CA GLU A 47 39.33 -39.59 11.07
C GLU A 47 39.81 -39.51 12.53
N LEU A 48 39.40 -40.45 13.39
CA LEU A 48 39.79 -40.51 14.81
C LEU A 48 41.28 -40.74 15.00
N GLY A 49 41.91 -41.53 14.11
CA GLY A 49 43.36 -41.78 14.12
C GLY A 49 44.15 -40.72 13.36
N GLU A 50 43.70 -40.37 12.15
CA GLU A 50 44.43 -39.48 11.24
C GLU A 50 44.45 -38.02 11.70
N ARG A 51 43.40 -37.56 12.41
CA ARG A 51 43.20 -36.15 12.80
C ARG A 51 42.94 -35.99 14.30
N TYR A 52 43.63 -36.78 15.12
CA TYR A 52 43.39 -36.87 16.58
C TYR A 52 43.40 -35.50 17.29
N GLY A 53 44.35 -34.62 16.96
CA GLY A 53 44.42 -33.27 17.54
C GLY A 53 43.17 -32.44 17.25
N GLU A 54 42.69 -32.45 16.00
CA GLU A 54 41.48 -31.73 15.60
C GLU A 54 40.22 -32.30 16.26
N VAL A 55 40.17 -33.62 16.50
CA VAL A 55 39.07 -34.28 17.23
C VAL A 55 39.04 -33.80 18.68
N LYS A 56 40.21 -33.69 19.33
CA LYS A 56 40.32 -33.19 20.70
C LYS A 56 39.87 -31.72 20.79
N ASP A 57 40.38 -30.86 19.90
CA ASP A 57 39.99 -29.45 19.85
C ASP A 57 38.48 -29.27 19.62
N TRP A 58 37.89 -30.12 18.77
CA TRP A 58 36.45 -30.14 18.51
C TRP A 58 35.63 -30.55 19.75
N ILE A 59 36.07 -31.57 20.49
CA ILE A 59 35.41 -31.98 21.74
C ILE A 59 35.53 -30.86 22.78
N GLU A 60 36.71 -30.25 22.93
CA GLU A 60 36.95 -29.16 23.88
C GLU A 60 36.10 -27.92 23.58
N ASP A 61 35.92 -27.56 22.29
CA ASP A 61 35.03 -26.48 21.86
C ASP A 61 33.58 -26.69 22.34
N LEU A 62 33.07 -27.91 22.22
CA LEU A 62 31.72 -28.27 22.66
C LEU A 62 31.63 -28.35 24.18
N VAL A 63 32.59 -28.99 24.85
CA VAL A 63 32.61 -29.17 26.31
C VAL A 63 32.75 -27.86 27.06
N ARG A 64 33.44 -26.85 26.49
CA ARG A 64 33.55 -25.51 27.07
C ARG A 64 32.19 -24.87 27.37
N HIS A 65 31.18 -25.19 26.55
CA HIS A 65 29.82 -24.68 26.68
C HIS A 65 28.85 -25.67 27.32
N ALA A 66 29.26 -26.93 27.49
CA ALA A 66 28.39 -28.04 27.86
C ALA A 66 28.54 -28.54 29.30
N GLY A 67 27.44 -28.69 30.02
CA GLY A 67 27.35 -29.29 31.36
C GLY A 67 26.17 -28.76 32.17
N SER A 68 26.09 -29.20 33.43
CA SER A 68 24.88 -29.10 34.27
C SER A 68 24.84 -27.91 35.24
N ASP A 69 25.88 -27.08 35.28
CA ASP A 69 25.97 -25.91 36.17
C ASP A 69 25.48 -24.62 35.47
N ARG A 70 25.13 -23.59 36.24
CA ARG A 70 24.58 -22.30 35.75
C ARG A 70 25.48 -21.56 34.77
N SER A 71 26.76 -21.90 34.65
CA SER A 71 27.68 -21.34 33.65
C SER A 71 27.56 -21.98 32.26
N ARG A 72 26.83 -23.09 32.14
CA ARG A 72 26.78 -23.94 30.94
C ARG A 72 25.37 -23.93 30.34
N CYS A 73 25.32 -24.09 29.01
CA CYS A 73 24.12 -23.79 28.22
C CYS A 73 23.49 -25.00 27.53
N PHE A 74 24.10 -26.19 27.55
CA PHE A 74 23.50 -27.42 27.04
C PHE A 74 24.19 -28.65 27.65
N THR A 75 23.57 -29.82 27.54
CA THR A 75 24.21 -31.10 27.86
C THR A 75 24.63 -31.81 26.58
N LEU A 76 25.66 -32.65 26.66
CA LEU A 76 26.12 -33.47 25.54
C LEU A 76 25.66 -34.92 25.75
N GLU A 77 25.01 -35.49 24.74
CA GLU A 77 24.79 -36.93 24.65
C GLU A 77 26.05 -37.59 24.08
N TRP A 78 26.52 -38.65 24.74
CA TRP A 78 27.76 -39.33 24.38
C TRP A 78 27.50 -40.75 23.90
N ARG A 79 28.24 -41.19 22.89
CA ARG A 79 28.26 -42.58 22.41
C ARG A 79 29.65 -43.17 22.52
N GLU A 80 29.74 -44.40 22.99
CA GLU A 80 30.98 -45.19 22.97
C GLU A 80 31.29 -45.67 21.56
N VAL A 81 32.54 -45.54 21.15
CA VAL A 81 33.07 -46.00 19.86
C VAL A 81 34.34 -46.80 20.13
N ASN A 82 34.37 -48.03 19.65
CA ASN A 82 35.54 -48.90 19.71
C ASN A 82 36.42 -48.69 18.47
N HIS A 83 37.63 -48.16 18.65
CA HIS A 83 38.60 -47.98 17.59
C HIS A 83 39.77 -48.98 17.74
N ARG A 84 40.15 -49.64 16.65
CA ARG A 84 41.13 -50.75 16.66
C ARG A 84 42.51 -50.37 17.20
N GLN A 85 42.93 -49.11 17.03
CA GLN A 85 44.23 -48.59 17.51
C GLN A 85 44.13 -47.69 18.75
N LEU A 86 42.96 -47.08 19.01
CA LEU A 86 42.79 -46.07 20.07
C LEU A 86 41.94 -46.59 21.24
N GLY A 87 41.48 -47.84 21.19
CA GLY A 87 40.63 -48.44 22.22
C GLY A 87 39.22 -47.84 22.29
N ARG A 88 38.60 -47.94 23.47
CA ARG A 88 37.27 -47.38 23.78
C ARG A 88 37.34 -45.86 23.91
N ASN A 89 36.63 -45.13 23.06
CA ASN A 89 36.52 -43.68 23.11
C ASN A 89 35.05 -43.25 23.20
N ARG A 90 34.77 -42.07 23.76
CA ARG A 90 33.42 -41.49 23.79
C ARG A 90 33.38 -40.26 22.90
N LEU A 91 32.37 -40.18 22.03
CA LEU A 91 32.15 -39.03 21.15
C LEU A 91 30.80 -38.38 21.45
N PRO A 92 30.72 -37.05 21.45
CA PRO A 92 29.44 -36.36 21.57
C PRO A 92 28.64 -36.54 20.27
N ILE A 93 27.39 -36.99 20.38
CA ILE A 93 26.50 -37.29 19.25
C ILE A 93 25.35 -36.27 19.12
N ALA A 94 24.98 -35.60 20.21
CA ALA A 94 23.98 -34.56 20.21
C ALA A 94 24.25 -33.53 21.32
N ALA A 95 23.81 -32.29 21.08
CA ALA A 95 23.68 -31.26 22.10
C ALA A 95 22.19 -31.09 22.46
N VAL A 96 21.87 -31.10 23.75
CA VAL A 96 20.51 -31.01 24.27
C VAL A 96 20.36 -29.76 25.11
N PHE A 97 19.44 -28.89 24.72
CA PHE A 97 19.01 -27.74 25.51
C PHE A 97 17.74 -28.15 26.25
N GLU A 98 17.80 -28.23 27.59
CA GLU A 98 16.68 -28.71 28.40
C GLU A 98 15.56 -27.66 28.47
N GLN A 99 15.93 -26.38 28.57
CA GLN A 99 14.98 -25.29 28.75
C GLN A 99 15.22 -24.12 27.78
N PRO A 100 14.20 -23.29 27.50
CA PRO A 100 14.36 -22.07 26.69
C PRO A 100 15.46 -21.13 27.20
N ALA A 101 15.60 -21.01 28.52
CA ALA A 101 16.61 -20.16 29.14
C ALA A 101 18.04 -20.57 28.75
N ASP A 102 18.29 -21.85 28.54
CA ASP A 102 19.59 -22.37 28.13
C ASP A 102 19.95 -21.92 26.72
N ALA A 103 18.97 -21.99 25.81
CA ALA A 103 19.12 -21.52 24.44
C ALA A 103 19.35 -20.01 24.39
N PHE A 104 18.59 -19.20 25.13
CA PHE A 104 18.74 -17.74 25.14
C PHE A 104 20.08 -17.28 25.70
N ARG A 105 20.57 -17.91 26.77
CA ARG A 105 21.90 -17.61 27.33
C ARG A 105 22.98 -17.91 26.30
N PHE A 106 22.89 -19.04 25.60
CA PHE A 106 23.88 -19.44 24.60
C PHE A 106 23.98 -18.47 23.41
N ILE A 107 22.86 -17.89 22.97
CA ILE A 107 22.84 -16.91 21.87
C ILE A 107 22.89 -15.45 22.37
N GLY A 108 22.99 -15.21 23.68
CA GLY A 108 23.05 -13.86 24.26
C GLY A 108 21.74 -13.06 24.16
N LYS A 109 20.58 -13.72 24.16
CA LYS A 109 19.25 -13.09 24.00
C LYS A 109 18.38 -13.10 25.26
N GLN A 110 18.98 -13.37 26.43
CA GLN A 110 18.23 -13.46 27.70
C GLN A 110 17.45 -12.17 28.02
N LYS A 111 18.06 -10.99 27.89
CA LYS A 111 17.41 -9.71 28.18
C LYS A 111 16.17 -9.48 27.30
N GLN A 112 16.25 -9.85 26.01
CA GLN A 112 15.13 -9.76 25.09
C GLN A 112 14.01 -10.74 25.44
N ALA A 113 14.35 -11.97 25.85
CA ALA A 113 13.36 -12.94 26.31
C ALA A 113 12.64 -12.44 27.59
N ASP A 114 13.37 -11.89 28.56
CA ASP A 114 12.80 -11.33 29.79
C ASP A 114 11.92 -10.10 29.50
N ALA A 115 12.28 -9.29 28.49
CA ALA A 115 11.44 -8.18 28.01
C ALA A 115 10.14 -8.69 27.36
N PHE A 116 10.24 -9.74 26.53
CA PHE A 116 9.08 -10.39 25.93
C PHE A 116 8.13 -10.98 26.98
N ASP A 117 8.64 -11.59 28.04
CA ASP A 117 7.81 -12.14 29.13
C ASP A 117 7.04 -11.05 29.89
N ARG A 118 7.68 -9.89 30.10
CA ARG A 118 7.00 -8.73 30.71
C ARG A 118 5.91 -8.21 29.78
N LEU A 119 6.23 -8.08 28.49
CA LEU A 119 5.30 -7.63 27.47
C LEU A 119 4.08 -8.55 27.35
N CYS A 120 4.29 -9.87 27.31
CA CYS A 120 3.19 -10.84 27.25
C CYS A 120 2.28 -10.74 28.47
N ARG A 121 2.85 -10.59 29.67
CA ARG A 121 2.04 -10.39 30.89
C ARG A 121 1.21 -9.11 30.84
N GLU A 122 1.78 -8.01 30.34
CA GLU A 122 1.06 -6.74 30.19
C GLU A 122 -0.10 -6.85 29.19
N ILE A 123 0.18 -7.42 28.01
CA ILE A 123 -0.81 -7.59 26.93
C ILE A 123 -1.92 -8.54 27.38
N LEU A 124 -1.58 -9.74 27.83
CA LEU A 124 -2.56 -10.79 28.16
C LEU A 124 -3.35 -10.51 29.43
N CYS A 125 -2.85 -9.64 30.31
CA CYS A 125 -3.65 -9.14 31.44
C CYS A 125 -4.81 -8.24 30.97
N THR A 126 -4.61 -7.52 29.87
CA THR A 126 -5.61 -6.58 29.33
C THR A 126 -6.47 -7.22 28.24
N PHE A 127 -5.86 -8.01 27.35
CA PHE A 127 -6.50 -8.68 26.20
C PHE A 127 -5.98 -10.12 26.09
N PRO A 128 -6.54 -11.07 26.87
CA PRO A 128 -6.18 -12.49 26.81
C PRO A 128 -6.30 -13.08 25.39
N GLU A 129 -7.25 -12.60 24.60
CA GLU A 129 -7.50 -13.01 23.22
C GLU A 129 -6.33 -12.77 22.25
N LEU A 130 -5.35 -11.94 22.61
CA LEU A 130 -4.16 -11.67 21.80
C LEU A 130 -3.07 -12.75 21.94
N GLU A 131 -3.27 -13.80 22.73
CA GLU A 131 -2.32 -14.91 22.86
C GLU A 131 -1.92 -15.54 21.52
N PRO A 132 -2.86 -15.90 20.61
CA PRO A 132 -2.50 -16.47 19.31
C PRO A 132 -1.67 -15.50 18.45
N TRP A 133 -1.93 -14.19 18.54
CA TRP A 133 -1.16 -13.18 17.83
C TRP A 133 0.28 -13.09 18.36
N LEU A 134 0.47 -13.15 19.68
CA LEU A 134 1.80 -13.17 20.30
C LEU A 134 2.59 -14.44 19.97
N VAL A 135 1.92 -15.59 19.86
CA VAL A 135 2.52 -16.85 19.40
C VAL A 135 2.97 -16.73 17.94
N GLN A 136 2.16 -16.11 17.08
CA GLN A 136 2.45 -15.97 15.66
C GLN A 136 3.51 -14.90 15.37
N LYS A 137 3.52 -13.79 16.13
CA LYS A 137 4.35 -12.60 15.87
C LYS A 137 5.15 -12.11 17.09
N PRO A 138 5.91 -12.98 17.78
CA PRO A 138 6.60 -12.60 19.02
C PRO A 138 7.72 -11.57 18.79
N LEU A 139 8.41 -11.64 17.65
CA LEU A 139 9.48 -10.70 17.33
C LEU A 139 8.93 -9.31 17.02
N THR A 140 7.81 -9.23 16.30
CA THR A 140 7.11 -7.96 16.04
C THR A 140 6.62 -7.34 17.35
N ALA A 141 6.08 -8.15 18.26
CA ALA A 141 5.70 -7.67 19.59
C ALA A 141 6.90 -7.05 20.33
N LEU A 142 8.02 -7.76 20.34
CA LEU A 142 9.25 -7.33 20.99
C LEU A 142 9.86 -6.07 20.34
N GLU A 143 9.82 -5.95 19.01
CA GLU A 143 10.29 -4.77 18.26
C GLU A 143 9.53 -3.50 18.67
N HIS A 144 8.23 -3.63 18.92
CA HIS A 144 7.36 -2.53 19.33
C HIS A 144 7.15 -2.41 20.84
N ALA A 145 7.96 -3.09 21.68
CA ALA A 145 7.73 -3.19 23.12
C ALA A 145 7.52 -1.83 23.82
N GLU A 146 8.25 -0.78 23.43
CA GLU A 146 8.12 0.56 24.00
C GLU A 146 6.81 1.29 23.60
N SER A 147 6.20 0.87 22.50
CA SER A 147 4.94 1.43 21.99
C SER A 147 3.71 0.71 22.53
N PHE A 148 3.86 -0.48 23.13
CA PHE A 148 2.73 -1.34 23.45
C PHE A 148 1.75 -0.75 24.46
N SER A 149 2.22 -0.06 25.49
CA SER A 149 1.33 0.63 26.45
C SER A 149 0.34 1.57 25.74
N ARG A 150 0.81 2.28 24.71
CA ARG A 150 0.00 3.16 23.85
C ARG A 150 -0.87 2.39 22.86
N LEU A 151 -0.37 1.28 22.28
CA LEU A 151 -1.17 0.41 21.42
C LEU A 151 -2.36 -0.18 22.20
N LEU A 152 -2.11 -0.72 23.39
CA LEU A 152 -3.15 -1.28 24.26
C LEU A 152 -4.18 -0.21 24.66
N ALA A 153 -3.75 1.03 24.90
CA ALA A 153 -4.67 2.14 25.15
C ALA A 153 -5.59 2.43 23.95
N VAL A 154 -5.05 2.36 22.71
CA VAL A 154 -5.85 2.49 21.48
C VAL A 154 -6.86 1.34 21.34
N LEU A 155 -6.43 0.09 21.55
CA LEU A 155 -7.32 -1.08 21.51
C LEU A 155 -8.46 -0.93 22.51
N LYS A 156 -8.14 -0.56 23.75
CA LYS A 156 -9.12 -0.37 24.83
C LYS A 156 -10.11 0.74 24.51
N TRP A 157 -9.62 1.85 23.95
CA TRP A 157 -10.48 2.97 23.58
C TRP A 157 -11.45 2.59 22.46
N LEU A 158 -10.98 1.87 21.43
CA LEU A 158 -11.83 1.42 20.32
C LEU A 158 -12.82 0.33 20.73
N GLN A 159 -12.47 -0.53 21.69
CA GLN A 159 -13.41 -1.49 22.27
C GLN A 159 -14.56 -0.78 23.00
N ALA A 160 -14.28 0.35 23.66
CA ALA A 160 -15.29 1.17 24.32
C ALA A 160 -16.10 2.07 23.35
N HIS A 161 -15.52 2.43 22.20
CA HIS A 161 -16.13 3.30 21.20
C HIS A 161 -16.06 2.66 19.80
N PRO A 162 -16.79 1.55 19.58
CA PRO A 162 -16.78 0.90 18.28
C PRO A 162 -17.35 1.84 17.22
N ARG A 163 -16.65 1.97 16.08
CA ARG A 163 -17.06 2.81 14.94
C ARG A 163 -17.38 4.27 15.35
N PRO A 164 -16.39 5.01 15.87
CA PRO A 164 -16.65 6.24 16.62
C PRO A 164 -17.17 7.41 15.78
N GLY A 165 -17.05 7.39 14.46
CA GLY A 165 -17.53 8.47 13.58
C GLY A 165 -16.78 9.80 13.78
N ILE A 166 -15.53 9.74 14.25
CA ILE A 166 -14.67 10.91 14.49
C ILE A 166 -13.35 10.79 13.72
N TYR A 167 -12.60 11.88 13.59
CA TYR A 167 -11.22 11.83 13.09
C TYR A 167 -10.29 11.21 14.14
N ILE A 168 -9.25 10.49 13.70
CA ILE A 168 -8.23 9.89 14.57
C ILE A 168 -7.62 10.91 15.56
N ARG A 169 -7.46 12.18 15.14
CA ARG A 169 -6.94 13.25 16.00
C ARG A 169 -7.79 13.52 17.24
N GLN A 170 -9.09 13.22 17.19
CA GLN A 170 -10.04 13.43 18.28
C GLN A 170 -10.01 12.29 19.32
N MET A 171 -9.16 11.28 19.15
CA MET A 171 -8.94 10.25 20.17
C MET A 171 -8.19 10.87 21.37
N GLU A 172 -8.90 11.08 22.47
CA GLU A 172 -8.36 11.67 23.70
C GLU A 172 -7.60 10.62 24.54
N ILE A 173 -6.53 10.07 23.98
CA ILE A 173 -5.70 9.06 24.64
C ILE A 173 -4.34 9.69 25.02
N PRO A 174 -3.98 9.75 26.31
CA PRO A 174 -2.70 10.29 26.74
C PRO A 174 -1.50 9.64 26.03
N GLY A 175 -0.61 10.47 25.47
CA GLY A 175 0.59 10.02 24.78
C GLY A 175 0.39 9.44 23.37
N VAL A 176 -0.86 9.37 22.87
CA VAL A 176 -1.20 8.91 21.53
C VAL A 176 -1.59 10.10 20.67
N HIS A 177 -0.77 10.38 19.66
CA HIS A 177 -1.04 11.41 18.66
C HIS A 177 -1.37 10.76 17.32
N THR A 178 -1.98 11.51 16.38
CA THR A 178 -2.37 10.99 15.05
C THR A 178 -1.21 10.27 14.35
N LYS A 179 0.00 10.86 14.33
CA LYS A 179 1.19 10.24 13.73
C LYS A 179 1.55 8.88 14.33
N PHE A 180 1.24 8.61 15.59
CA PHE A 180 1.48 7.32 16.23
C PHE A 180 0.55 6.27 15.64
N ILE A 181 -0.75 6.58 15.53
CA ILE A 181 -1.72 5.68 14.92
C ILE A 181 -1.39 5.43 13.46
N GLU A 182 -1.10 6.48 12.68
CA GLU A 182 -0.69 6.37 11.27
C GLU A 182 0.50 5.41 11.08
N GLN A 183 1.53 5.53 11.92
CA GLN A 183 2.72 4.67 11.88
C GLN A 183 2.43 3.21 12.25
N HIS A 184 1.40 2.96 13.06
CA HIS A 184 1.09 1.63 13.58
C HIS A 184 -0.23 1.06 13.02
N LYS A 185 -0.83 1.66 11.98
CA LYS A 185 -2.11 1.21 11.38
C LYS A 185 -2.14 -0.28 11.09
N LYS A 186 -1.07 -0.82 10.47
CA LYS A 186 -0.96 -2.26 10.17
C LYS A 186 -1.01 -3.11 11.44
N LEU A 187 -0.20 -2.77 12.44
CA LEU A 187 -0.11 -3.51 13.70
C LEU A 187 -1.42 -3.42 14.49
N LEU A 188 -2.00 -2.22 14.56
CA LEU A 188 -3.31 -2.00 15.17
C LEU A 188 -4.39 -2.82 14.46
N SER A 189 -4.40 -2.86 13.13
CA SER A 189 -5.40 -3.64 12.39
C SER A 189 -5.37 -5.12 12.77
N GLU A 190 -4.18 -5.73 12.80
CA GLU A 190 -4.03 -7.15 13.13
C GLU A 190 -4.55 -7.48 14.54
N MET A 191 -4.39 -6.57 15.50
CA MET A 191 -4.87 -6.77 16.87
C MET A 191 -6.36 -6.41 17.03
N LEU A 192 -6.83 -5.35 16.37
CA LEU A 192 -8.22 -4.92 16.41
C LEU A 192 -9.17 -5.96 15.80
N GLU A 193 -8.73 -6.68 14.77
CA GLU A 193 -9.48 -7.81 14.20
C GLU A 193 -9.74 -8.94 15.20
N ILE A 194 -8.89 -9.08 16.21
CA ILE A 194 -9.03 -10.10 17.26
C ILE A 194 -9.84 -9.57 18.44
N VAL A 195 -9.63 -8.30 18.82
CA VAL A 195 -10.17 -7.69 20.05
C VAL A 195 -11.57 -7.10 19.87
N LEU A 196 -11.91 -6.62 18.67
CA LEU A 196 -13.20 -5.99 18.43
C LEU A 196 -14.31 -7.04 18.19
N PRO A 197 -15.54 -6.77 18.64
CA PRO A 197 -16.67 -7.67 18.42
C PRO A 197 -17.04 -7.75 16.93
N ALA A 198 -17.69 -8.85 16.54
CA ALA A 198 -18.23 -9.02 15.20
C ALA A 198 -19.16 -7.85 14.84
N GLY A 199 -18.99 -7.27 13.64
CA GLY A 199 -19.74 -6.11 13.17
C GLY A 199 -19.14 -4.73 13.53
N ALA A 200 -18.14 -4.65 14.41
CA ALA A 200 -17.40 -3.40 14.63
C ALA A 200 -16.38 -3.11 13.50
N VAL A 201 -15.98 -4.14 12.76
CA VAL A 201 -15.04 -4.07 11.64
C VAL A 201 -15.80 -4.11 10.32
N ASP A 202 -15.52 -3.17 9.42
CA ASP A 202 -16.01 -3.23 8.04
C ASP A 202 -15.11 -4.15 7.21
N GLU A 203 -15.62 -5.35 6.90
CA GLU A 203 -14.90 -6.38 6.15
C GLU A 203 -14.65 -6.00 4.69
N THR A 204 -15.44 -5.08 4.12
CA THR A 204 -15.26 -4.61 2.73
C THR A 204 -14.02 -3.74 2.57
N ALA A 205 -13.55 -3.13 3.67
CA ALA A 205 -12.38 -2.28 3.74
C ALA A 205 -11.13 -3.09 4.13
N ALA A 206 -10.62 -3.95 3.24
CA ALA A 206 -9.52 -4.89 3.54
C ALA A 206 -8.11 -4.27 3.50
N CYS A 207 -7.90 -3.18 2.76
CA CYS A 207 -6.59 -2.56 2.61
C CYS A 207 -6.22 -1.65 3.81
N VAL A 208 -4.93 -1.54 4.12
CA VAL A 208 -4.42 -0.65 5.19
C VAL A 208 -4.75 0.82 4.93
N SER A 209 -4.82 1.23 3.65
CA SER A 209 -5.26 2.57 3.24
C SER A 209 -6.72 2.86 3.58
N ALA A 210 -7.50 1.85 3.94
CA ALA A 210 -8.90 1.96 4.35
C ALA A 210 -9.08 1.81 5.88
N PHE A 211 -8.02 1.99 6.69
CA PHE A 211 -8.08 1.87 8.16
C PHE A 211 -9.21 2.69 8.76
N GLU A 212 -9.38 3.93 8.30
CA GLU A 212 -10.43 4.83 8.77
C GLU A 212 -11.82 4.22 8.53
N GLN A 213 -12.12 3.81 7.31
CA GLN A 213 -13.39 3.14 6.97
C GLN A 213 -13.57 1.85 7.78
N ARG A 214 -12.52 1.02 7.85
CA ARG A 214 -12.51 -0.30 8.49
C ARG A 214 -12.95 -0.22 9.95
N TYR A 215 -12.45 0.77 10.69
CA TYR A 215 -12.74 0.96 12.12
C TYR A 215 -13.72 2.10 12.42
N GLY A 216 -14.37 2.66 11.38
CA GLY A 216 -15.40 3.69 11.50
C GLY A 216 -14.90 5.06 11.96
N PHE A 217 -13.65 5.42 11.65
CA PHE A 217 -13.17 6.81 11.72
C PHE A 217 -13.58 7.60 10.48
N LEU A 218 -13.64 8.93 10.63
CA LEU A 218 -13.75 9.85 9.51
C LEU A 218 -12.42 9.94 8.76
N ALA A 219 -12.47 9.74 7.45
CA ALA A 219 -11.38 10.06 6.55
C ALA A 219 -11.41 11.56 6.18
N LYS A 220 -10.27 12.10 5.75
CA LYS A 220 -10.22 13.46 5.19
C LYS A 220 -11.24 13.56 4.04
N PRO A 221 -12.17 14.53 4.07
CA PRO A 221 -13.16 14.67 3.02
C PRO A 221 -12.49 14.87 1.66
N ALA A 222 -13.03 14.19 0.65
CA ALA A 222 -12.69 14.48 -0.73
C ALA A 222 -13.07 15.92 -1.07
N ARG A 223 -12.22 16.59 -1.84
CA ARG A 223 -12.44 17.98 -2.26
C ARG A 223 -12.58 18.07 -3.78
N ILE A 224 -13.32 19.07 -4.23
CA ILE A 224 -13.50 19.43 -5.63
C ILE A 224 -13.06 20.89 -5.76
N ARG A 225 -12.13 21.13 -6.68
CA ARG A 225 -11.70 22.47 -7.05
C ARG A 225 -12.37 22.88 -8.35
N PHE A 226 -12.87 24.11 -8.37
CA PHE A 226 -13.52 24.69 -9.53
C PHE A 226 -13.30 26.20 -9.56
N ARG A 227 -13.44 26.77 -10.75
CA ARG A 227 -13.43 28.21 -10.97
C ARG A 227 -14.66 28.68 -11.72
N LEU A 228 -15.28 29.74 -11.25
CA LEU A 228 -16.33 30.47 -11.92
C LEU A 228 -15.68 31.44 -12.93
N LEU A 229 -16.04 31.29 -14.19
CA LEU A 229 -15.48 32.09 -15.30
C LEU A 229 -16.32 33.33 -15.60
N ASP A 230 -17.45 33.49 -14.92
CA ASP A 230 -18.33 34.65 -14.99
C ASP A 230 -18.29 35.40 -13.66
N SER A 231 -17.79 36.64 -13.68
CA SER A 231 -17.70 37.50 -12.49
C SER A 231 -19.05 37.72 -11.80
N ARG A 232 -20.17 37.61 -12.52
CA ARG A 232 -21.53 37.75 -11.97
C ARG A 232 -21.96 36.56 -11.12
N LEU A 233 -21.29 35.41 -11.28
CA LEU A 233 -21.61 34.17 -10.57
C LEU A 233 -20.73 33.95 -9.33
N CYS A 234 -19.69 34.78 -9.14
CA CYS A 234 -18.76 34.65 -8.02
C CYS A 234 -19.47 34.61 -6.66
N ILE A 235 -19.06 33.66 -5.81
CA ILE A 235 -19.63 33.47 -4.48
C ILE A 235 -18.93 34.43 -3.53
N GLN A 236 -19.60 35.52 -3.12
CA GLN A 236 -18.99 36.55 -2.26
C GLN A 236 -17.64 37.06 -2.81
N ALA A 237 -17.59 37.32 -4.12
CA ALA A 237 -16.38 37.71 -4.87
C ALA A 237 -15.30 36.62 -5.03
N LEU A 238 -15.54 35.40 -4.56
CA LEU A 238 -14.66 34.25 -4.79
C LEU A 238 -14.98 33.61 -6.15
N SER A 239 -13.97 33.46 -6.99
CA SER A 239 -14.08 32.81 -8.30
C SER A 239 -13.41 31.43 -8.32
N ASP A 240 -12.27 31.22 -7.65
CA ASP A 240 -11.56 29.94 -7.54
C ASP A 240 -11.78 29.36 -6.13
N LEU A 241 -12.45 28.21 -6.05
CA LEU A 241 -12.83 27.57 -4.80
C LEU A 241 -12.44 26.09 -4.82
N GLU A 242 -11.99 25.60 -3.68
CA GLU A 242 -11.85 24.17 -3.41
C GLU A 242 -12.66 23.82 -2.16
N ILE A 243 -13.70 23.00 -2.31
CA ILE A 243 -14.65 22.67 -1.23
C ILE A 243 -14.84 21.14 -1.10
N PRO A 244 -15.34 20.63 0.03
CA PRO A 244 -15.73 19.22 0.15
C PRO A 244 -16.69 18.79 -0.98
N ALA A 245 -16.54 17.54 -1.44
CA ALA A 245 -17.34 17.02 -2.55
C ALA A 245 -18.85 16.96 -2.23
N ASP A 246 -19.20 16.72 -0.97
CA ASP A 246 -20.59 16.76 -0.50
C ASP A 246 -21.18 18.17 -0.58
N ASP A 247 -20.41 19.20 -0.20
CA ASP A 247 -20.82 20.59 -0.32
C ASP A 247 -20.98 21.00 -1.78
N PHE A 248 -20.06 20.57 -2.65
CA PHE A 248 -20.15 20.77 -4.10
C PHE A 248 -21.41 20.13 -4.70
N ALA A 249 -21.74 18.91 -4.27
CA ALA A 249 -22.95 18.22 -4.71
C ALA A 249 -24.24 18.93 -4.26
N ALA A 250 -24.19 19.62 -3.12
CA ALA A 250 -25.29 20.41 -2.58
C ALA A 250 -25.36 21.85 -3.10
N LEU A 251 -24.40 22.30 -3.92
CA LEU A 251 -24.44 23.64 -4.52
C LEU A 251 -25.68 23.81 -5.40
N ASP A 252 -26.24 25.02 -5.37
CA ASP A 252 -27.18 25.51 -6.37
C ASP A 252 -26.51 26.63 -7.17
N PRO A 253 -25.79 26.30 -8.26
CA PRO A 253 -25.15 27.30 -9.11
C PRO A 253 -26.16 27.88 -10.10
N SER A 254 -27.21 28.52 -9.59
CA SER A 254 -28.23 29.19 -10.39
C SER A 254 -27.56 30.26 -11.27
N GLY A 255 -27.59 30.07 -12.59
CA GLY A 255 -26.93 30.94 -13.58
C GLY A 255 -25.73 30.31 -14.29
N VAL A 256 -25.18 29.19 -13.80
CA VAL A 256 -24.25 28.37 -14.59
C VAL A 256 -25.05 27.57 -15.62
N GLU A 257 -24.65 27.66 -16.88
CA GLU A 257 -25.22 26.90 -18.01
C GLU A 257 -24.19 25.92 -18.59
N ARG A 258 -22.90 26.27 -18.52
CA ARG A 258 -21.79 25.48 -19.07
C ARG A 258 -20.76 25.11 -18.02
N VAL A 259 -20.32 23.86 -18.04
CA VAL A 259 -19.28 23.34 -17.17
C VAL A 259 -18.16 22.72 -18.00
N PHE A 260 -16.96 23.25 -17.89
CA PHE A 260 -15.76 22.61 -18.41
C PHE A 260 -15.16 21.68 -17.35
N ILE A 261 -14.61 20.56 -17.77
CA ILE A 261 -13.89 19.62 -16.91
C ILE A 261 -12.53 19.36 -17.56
N THR A 262 -11.45 19.60 -16.83
CA THR A 262 -10.09 19.27 -17.28
C THR A 262 -9.29 18.61 -16.17
N GLU A 263 -8.33 17.75 -16.50
CA GLU A 263 -7.53 17.05 -15.49
C GLU A 263 -6.47 17.96 -14.85
N ASN A 264 -5.87 18.86 -15.64
CA ASN A 264 -4.70 19.64 -15.25
C ASN A 264 -5.07 20.97 -14.56
N ASP A 265 -4.44 21.25 -13.42
CA ASP A 265 -4.66 22.46 -12.62
C ASP A 265 -4.31 23.74 -13.38
N ILE A 266 -3.16 23.79 -14.06
CA ILE A 266 -2.70 24.97 -14.77
C ILE A 266 -3.59 25.25 -15.98
N ASN A 267 -4.08 24.20 -16.65
CA ASN A 267 -5.07 24.38 -17.72
C ASN A 267 -6.38 24.94 -17.18
N GLY A 268 -6.90 24.41 -16.07
CA GLY A 268 -8.09 24.98 -15.43
C GLY A 268 -7.93 26.47 -15.08
N LEU A 269 -6.72 26.85 -14.62
CA LEU A 269 -6.37 28.23 -14.28
C LEU A 269 -6.13 29.13 -15.49
N SER A 270 -5.79 28.59 -16.66
CA SER A 270 -5.49 29.39 -17.85
C SER A 270 -6.74 29.74 -18.67
N PHE A 271 -7.89 29.12 -18.41
CA PHE A 271 -9.14 29.42 -19.13
C PHE A 271 -9.45 30.93 -19.11
N PRO A 272 -9.97 31.51 -20.20
CA PRO A 272 -10.42 32.91 -20.18
C PRO A 272 -11.75 33.04 -19.45
N ASP A 273 -12.13 34.29 -19.14
CA ASP A 273 -13.46 34.60 -18.62
C ASP A 273 -14.54 34.28 -19.67
N LEU A 274 -15.61 33.62 -19.23
CA LEU A 274 -16.70 33.12 -20.05
C LEU A 274 -18.03 33.26 -19.29
N GLU A 275 -19.01 33.86 -19.95
CA GLU A 275 -20.35 34.04 -19.38
C GLU A 275 -20.99 32.70 -19.00
N LYS A 276 -21.70 32.69 -17.87
CA LYS A 276 -22.48 31.55 -17.37
C LYS A 276 -21.70 30.23 -17.29
N THR A 277 -20.40 30.31 -17.09
CA THR A 277 -19.50 29.16 -17.22
C THR A 277 -18.74 28.89 -15.91
N MET A 278 -18.58 27.61 -15.61
CA MET A 278 -17.69 27.08 -14.57
C MET A 278 -16.66 26.15 -15.21
N ILE A 279 -15.48 26.03 -14.60
CA ILE A 279 -14.50 24.98 -14.91
C ILE A 279 -14.15 24.19 -13.66
N ILE A 280 -14.13 22.86 -13.75
CA ILE A 280 -13.72 21.94 -12.69
C ILE A 280 -12.38 21.33 -13.09
N PHE A 281 -11.42 21.30 -12.17
CA PHE A 281 -10.07 20.80 -12.46
C PHE A 281 -9.42 20.13 -11.26
N GLY A 282 -8.29 19.44 -11.51
CA GLY A 282 -7.53 18.76 -10.45
C GLY A 282 -8.22 17.52 -9.87
N LEU A 283 -9.13 16.91 -10.65
CA LEU A 283 -9.98 15.82 -10.16
C LEU A 283 -9.24 14.48 -10.01
N GLY A 284 -8.11 14.29 -10.70
CA GLY A 284 -7.43 13.01 -10.81
C GLY A 284 -8.42 11.87 -11.13
N TYR A 285 -8.28 10.71 -10.47
CA TYR A 285 -9.23 9.59 -10.60
C TYR A 285 -10.60 9.81 -9.90
N GLY A 286 -10.84 10.99 -9.33
CA GLY A 286 -11.97 11.32 -8.46
C GLY A 286 -13.30 11.62 -9.15
N LEU A 287 -13.45 11.36 -10.44
CA LEU A 287 -14.68 11.65 -11.20
C LEU A 287 -15.96 11.06 -10.62
N GLU A 288 -15.87 9.88 -9.99
CA GLU A 288 -17.01 9.26 -9.29
C GLU A 288 -17.67 10.22 -8.30
N ARG A 289 -16.92 11.17 -7.75
CA ARG A 289 -17.42 12.16 -6.79
C ARG A 289 -18.36 13.16 -7.45
N LEU A 290 -18.12 13.49 -8.72
CA LEU A 290 -19.01 14.38 -9.49
C LEU A 290 -20.38 13.76 -9.70
N SER A 291 -20.49 12.42 -9.78
CA SER A 291 -21.78 11.73 -9.97
C SER A 291 -22.82 12.04 -8.88
N ARG A 292 -22.38 12.53 -7.71
CA ARG A 292 -23.26 12.94 -6.61
C ARG A 292 -23.85 14.35 -6.81
N ALA A 293 -23.24 15.18 -7.65
CA ALA A 293 -23.70 16.51 -7.98
C ALA A 293 -24.78 16.45 -9.08
N ALA A 294 -26.01 16.10 -8.68
CA ALA A 294 -27.13 15.91 -9.61
C ALA A 294 -27.43 17.14 -10.49
N TRP A 295 -27.10 18.34 -10.01
CA TRP A 295 -27.29 19.59 -10.75
C TRP A 295 -26.46 19.69 -12.04
N LEU A 296 -25.39 18.88 -12.18
CA LEU A 296 -24.58 18.82 -13.41
C LEU A 296 -25.35 18.20 -14.58
N SER A 297 -26.33 17.33 -14.31
CA SER A 297 -27.10 16.63 -15.34
C SER A 297 -27.89 17.57 -16.26
N ASP A 298 -28.26 18.75 -15.77
CA ASP A 298 -29.02 19.76 -16.52
C ASP A 298 -28.10 20.82 -17.18
N LYS A 299 -26.78 20.61 -17.17
CA LYS A 299 -25.78 21.55 -17.72
C LYS A 299 -25.14 21.02 -19.00
N SER A 300 -24.68 21.94 -19.83
CA SER A 300 -23.79 21.62 -20.95
C SER A 300 -22.39 21.33 -20.40
N ILE A 301 -21.93 20.09 -20.53
CA ILE A 301 -20.62 19.67 -20.00
C ILE A 301 -19.64 19.47 -21.17
N CYS A 302 -18.48 20.10 -21.07
CA CYS A 302 -17.37 19.93 -22.01
C CYS A 302 -16.15 19.37 -21.29
N TYR A 303 -15.67 18.21 -21.70
CA TYR A 303 -14.45 17.59 -21.18
C TYR A 303 -13.26 17.87 -22.09
N TRP A 304 -12.13 18.24 -21.49
CA TRP A 304 -10.84 18.38 -22.17
C TRP A 304 -9.79 17.59 -21.41
N GLY A 305 -9.24 16.56 -22.07
CA GLY A 305 -8.13 15.77 -21.56
C GLY A 305 -7.08 15.52 -22.64
N ASP A 306 -6.07 14.73 -22.30
CA ASP A 306 -5.03 14.30 -23.24
C ASP A 306 -5.64 13.44 -24.36
N ILE A 307 -5.06 13.54 -25.56
CA ILE A 307 -5.37 12.61 -26.66
C ILE A 307 -4.41 11.42 -26.50
N ASP A 308 -4.79 10.51 -25.62
CA ASP A 308 -4.17 9.20 -25.36
C ASP A 308 -5.23 8.18 -24.91
N THR A 309 -4.82 6.94 -24.62
CA THR A 309 -5.81 5.91 -24.25
C THR A 309 -6.47 6.18 -22.89
N HIS A 310 -5.75 6.74 -21.91
CA HIS A 310 -6.32 7.13 -20.60
C HIS A 310 -7.32 8.28 -20.71
N GLY A 311 -7.04 9.31 -21.50
CA GLY A 311 -7.90 10.48 -21.68
C GLY A 311 -9.26 10.12 -22.26
N PHE A 312 -9.30 9.21 -23.25
CA PHE A 312 -10.56 8.67 -23.77
C PHE A 312 -11.29 7.77 -22.77
N ALA A 313 -10.57 6.97 -21.97
CA ALA A 313 -11.23 6.20 -20.91
C ALA A 313 -11.84 7.11 -19.83
N MET A 314 -11.22 8.25 -19.55
CA MET A 314 -11.76 9.25 -18.65
C MET A 314 -13.03 9.88 -19.23
N LEU A 315 -13.01 10.30 -20.50
CA LEU A 315 -14.20 10.79 -21.20
C LEU A 315 -15.35 9.77 -21.18
N ASN A 316 -15.05 8.50 -21.50
CA ASN A 316 -16.01 7.41 -21.43
C ASN A 316 -16.60 7.25 -20.02
N ARG A 317 -15.77 7.37 -18.97
CA ARG A 317 -16.24 7.30 -17.58
C ARG A 317 -17.13 8.48 -17.20
N ILE A 318 -16.81 9.71 -17.62
CA ILE A 318 -17.66 10.89 -17.37
C ILE A 318 -19.02 10.68 -18.01
N ARG A 319 -19.07 10.19 -19.26
CA ARG A 319 -20.33 9.98 -19.98
C ARG A 319 -21.24 8.91 -19.38
N ARG A 320 -20.69 7.94 -18.63
CA ARG A 320 -21.52 7.00 -17.85
C ARG A 320 -22.35 7.71 -16.76
N TYR A 321 -21.87 8.83 -16.24
CA TYR A 321 -22.59 9.64 -15.25
C TYR A 321 -23.36 10.79 -15.90
N PHE A 322 -22.78 11.40 -16.92
CA PHE A 322 -23.32 12.57 -17.63
C PHE A 322 -23.27 12.35 -19.15
N PRO A 323 -24.26 11.62 -19.72
CA PRO A 323 -24.27 11.25 -21.14
C PRO A 323 -24.24 12.44 -22.10
N GLN A 324 -24.68 13.62 -21.66
CA GLN A 324 -24.68 14.86 -22.44
C GLN A 324 -23.28 15.50 -22.60
N THR A 325 -22.23 14.90 -22.01
CA THR A 325 -20.86 15.45 -22.05
C THR A 325 -20.27 15.40 -23.46
N GLN A 326 -19.75 16.53 -23.93
CA GLN A 326 -19.01 16.63 -25.19
C GLN A 326 -17.51 16.72 -24.92
N SER A 327 -16.68 16.24 -25.84
CA SER A 327 -15.24 16.50 -25.79
C SER A 327 -14.90 17.79 -26.55
N ILE A 328 -13.81 18.45 -26.18
CA ILE A 328 -13.28 19.63 -26.88
C ILE A 328 -11.79 19.40 -27.13
N LEU A 329 -11.31 19.71 -28.35
CA LEU A 329 -9.90 19.54 -28.75
C LEU A 329 -9.36 18.11 -28.58
N MET A 330 -10.24 17.11 -28.72
CA MET A 330 -9.89 15.68 -28.63
C MET A 330 -10.18 14.92 -29.94
N ASP A 331 -10.29 15.64 -31.05
CA ASP A 331 -10.59 15.09 -32.37
C ASP A 331 -9.32 14.78 -33.19
N LEU A 332 -9.51 14.09 -34.31
CA LEU A 332 -8.41 13.68 -35.19
C LEU A 332 -7.66 14.88 -35.80
N CYS A 333 -8.36 15.96 -36.16
CA CYS A 333 -7.72 17.15 -36.72
C CYS A 333 -6.77 17.76 -35.68
N THR A 334 -7.27 17.95 -34.45
CA THR A 334 -6.44 18.43 -33.35
C THR A 334 -5.21 17.55 -33.15
N LEU A 335 -5.37 16.22 -33.19
CA LEU A 335 -4.25 15.30 -33.06
C LEU A 335 -3.21 15.47 -34.18
N MET A 336 -3.64 15.49 -35.44
CA MET A 336 -2.76 15.56 -36.60
C MET A 336 -2.06 16.93 -36.72
N ASP A 337 -2.76 18.01 -36.44
CA ASP A 337 -2.21 19.38 -36.50
C ASP A 337 -1.05 19.61 -35.49
N HIS A 338 -0.96 18.77 -34.47
CA HIS A 338 0.06 18.84 -33.42
C HIS A 338 1.06 17.68 -33.47
N GLN A 339 1.24 17.04 -34.64
CA GLN A 339 2.18 15.93 -34.83
C GLN A 339 3.60 16.17 -34.29
N PRO A 340 4.22 17.37 -34.43
CA PRO A 340 5.55 17.63 -33.88
C PRO A 340 5.63 17.60 -32.35
N LEU A 341 4.48 17.63 -31.65
CA LEU A 341 4.37 17.69 -30.20
C LEU A 341 3.94 16.37 -29.57
N TRP A 342 3.80 15.31 -30.38
CA TRP A 342 3.47 13.99 -29.87
C TRP A 342 4.56 13.46 -28.94
N GLY A 343 4.12 12.99 -27.78
CA GLY A 343 4.90 12.20 -26.84
C GLY A 343 4.51 10.72 -26.89
N SER A 344 4.83 10.02 -25.80
CA SER A 344 4.54 8.60 -25.64
C SER A 344 3.90 8.30 -24.28
N GLU A 345 2.82 7.52 -24.30
CA GLU A 345 2.09 7.01 -23.16
C GLU A 345 2.86 5.85 -22.51
N GLN A 346 3.19 5.96 -21.22
CA GLN A 346 4.01 4.97 -20.52
C GLN A 346 3.29 3.63 -20.29
N ALA A 347 1.98 3.67 -20.06
CA ALA A 347 1.18 2.49 -19.78
C ALA A 347 -0.19 2.61 -20.47
N PRO A 348 -0.24 2.38 -21.79
CA PRO A 348 -1.49 2.41 -22.53
C PRO A 348 -2.48 1.39 -22.00
N ILE A 349 -3.76 1.71 -22.12
CA ILE A 349 -4.85 0.82 -21.75
C ILE A 349 -5.52 0.26 -23.00
N ASP A 350 -5.83 -1.03 -22.90
CA ASP A 350 -6.54 -1.77 -23.92
C ASP A 350 -7.90 -2.20 -23.36
N ARG A 351 -8.92 -1.36 -23.56
CA ARG A 351 -10.27 -1.57 -23.02
C ARG A 351 -11.31 -1.11 -24.04
N ASP A 352 -12.45 -1.79 -24.07
CA ASP A 352 -13.55 -1.35 -24.92
C ASP A 352 -14.29 -0.17 -24.26
N LEU A 353 -14.35 0.95 -24.96
CA LEU A 353 -15.00 2.19 -24.51
C LEU A 353 -16.31 2.38 -25.26
N THR A 354 -17.43 2.12 -24.56
CA THR A 354 -18.78 2.07 -25.14
C THR A 354 -19.46 3.42 -25.29
N GLU A 355 -18.99 4.45 -24.58
CA GLU A 355 -19.63 5.76 -24.52
C GLU A 355 -18.98 6.81 -25.45
N LEU A 356 -18.03 6.39 -26.30
CA LEU A 356 -17.40 7.29 -27.27
C LEU A 356 -18.32 7.56 -28.47
N THR A 357 -18.23 8.76 -29.03
CA THR A 357 -18.88 9.04 -30.33
C THR A 357 -18.14 8.29 -31.44
N PRO A 358 -18.76 8.09 -32.63
CA PRO A 358 -18.07 7.43 -33.75
C PRO A 358 -16.75 8.12 -34.13
N ALA A 359 -16.70 9.46 -34.12
CA ALA A 359 -15.48 10.21 -34.41
C ALA A 359 -14.37 9.99 -33.37
N GLU A 360 -14.72 10.00 -32.08
CA GLU A 360 -13.77 9.75 -30.99
C GLU A 360 -13.29 8.29 -30.98
N ALA A 361 -14.18 7.33 -31.28
CA ALA A 361 -13.83 5.92 -31.38
C ALA A 361 -12.79 5.66 -32.48
N VAL A 362 -12.87 6.39 -33.61
CA VAL A 362 -11.84 6.32 -34.66
C VAL A 362 -10.47 6.76 -34.13
N VAL A 363 -10.41 7.85 -33.35
CA VAL A 363 -9.16 8.32 -32.74
C VAL A 363 -8.65 7.28 -31.74
N TYR A 364 -9.50 6.83 -30.82
CA TYR A 364 -9.15 5.87 -29.79
C TYR A 364 -8.64 4.53 -30.35
N GLU A 365 -9.31 3.98 -31.37
CA GLU A 365 -8.85 2.75 -32.03
C GLU A 365 -7.54 2.97 -32.80
N GLY A 366 -7.35 4.14 -33.41
CA GLY A 366 -6.06 4.50 -34.02
C GLY A 366 -4.92 4.55 -33.00
N LEU A 367 -5.17 5.03 -31.78
CA LEU A 367 -4.21 5.03 -30.67
C LEU A 367 -3.91 3.59 -30.20
N ARG A 368 -4.95 2.77 -29.94
CA ARG A 368 -4.79 1.34 -29.55
C ARG A 368 -3.96 0.55 -30.56
N GLN A 369 -4.19 0.80 -31.84
CA GLN A 369 -3.55 0.09 -32.95
C GLN A 369 -2.18 0.67 -33.32
N ASN A 370 -1.71 1.72 -32.64
CA ASN A 370 -0.47 2.44 -32.96
C ASN A 370 -0.43 2.91 -34.42
N ARG A 371 -1.56 3.37 -34.96
CA ARG A 371 -1.71 3.70 -36.38
C ARG A 371 -0.76 4.81 -36.85
N TRP A 372 -0.53 5.80 -35.99
CA TRP A 372 0.28 6.99 -36.33
C TRP A 372 1.64 6.98 -35.64
N ALA A 373 1.72 6.55 -34.39
CA ALA A 373 2.98 6.36 -33.65
C ALA A 373 2.80 5.33 -32.53
N ASN A 374 3.91 4.76 -32.04
CA ASN A 374 3.91 3.79 -30.95
C ASN A 374 3.57 4.45 -29.61
N ALA A 375 2.54 3.94 -28.93
CA ALA A 375 2.00 4.46 -27.69
C ALA A 375 1.81 5.98 -27.75
N LEU A 376 1.20 6.47 -28.83
CA LEU A 376 1.06 7.91 -29.09
C LEU A 376 0.32 8.61 -27.94
N ARG A 377 0.83 9.77 -27.53
CA ARG A 377 0.17 10.68 -26.60
C ARG A 377 0.33 12.12 -27.03
N LEU A 378 -0.75 12.88 -27.11
CA LEU A 378 -0.69 14.34 -27.18
C LEU A 378 -1.25 14.91 -25.88
N GLU A 379 -0.37 15.47 -25.06
CA GLU A 379 -0.76 16.13 -23.81
C GLU A 379 -1.54 17.42 -24.12
N GLN A 380 -2.63 17.66 -23.40
CA GLN A 380 -3.46 18.84 -23.61
C GLN A 380 -2.70 20.16 -23.40
N GLU A 381 -1.64 20.18 -22.58
CA GLU A 381 -0.76 21.34 -22.38
C GLU A 381 0.06 21.72 -23.63
N GLN A 382 0.23 20.77 -24.56
CA GLN A 382 0.94 21.01 -25.82
C GLN A 382 0.06 21.68 -26.87
N ILE A 383 -1.26 21.62 -26.70
CA ILE A 383 -2.21 22.28 -27.60
C ILE A 383 -2.18 23.78 -27.32
N SER A 384 -1.93 24.57 -28.37
CA SER A 384 -1.70 26.01 -28.19
C SER A 384 -2.90 26.73 -27.56
N PHE A 385 -2.62 27.73 -26.74
CA PHE A 385 -3.67 28.54 -26.12
C PHE A 385 -4.56 29.28 -27.15
N THR A 386 -4.02 29.57 -28.33
CA THR A 386 -4.78 30.13 -29.46
C THR A 386 -5.85 29.16 -29.95
N CYS A 387 -5.52 27.87 -30.04
CA CYS A 387 -6.46 26.82 -30.41
C CYS A 387 -7.61 26.70 -29.39
N LEU A 388 -7.28 26.75 -28.10
CA LEU A 388 -8.28 26.81 -27.02
C LEU A 388 -9.22 28.00 -27.17
N LYS A 389 -8.70 29.22 -27.36
CA LYS A 389 -9.55 30.41 -27.54
C LYS A 389 -10.49 30.26 -28.74
N ALA A 390 -9.98 29.77 -29.87
CA ALA A 390 -10.79 29.56 -31.07
C ALA A 390 -11.91 28.53 -30.84
N ALA A 391 -11.61 27.42 -30.16
CA ALA A 391 -12.61 26.41 -29.82
C ALA A 391 -13.70 26.97 -28.88
N LEU A 392 -13.31 27.76 -27.87
CA LEU A 392 -14.23 28.41 -26.94
C LEU A 392 -15.12 29.46 -27.63
N GLU A 393 -14.60 30.19 -28.61
CA GLU A 393 -15.38 31.12 -29.43
C GLU A 393 -16.40 30.40 -30.31
N GLY A 394 -16.03 29.26 -30.90
CA GLY A 394 -16.95 28.39 -31.65
C GLY A 394 -18.16 27.99 -30.82
N LEU A 395 -17.95 27.60 -29.56
CA LEU A 395 -19.01 27.24 -28.61
C LEU A 395 -19.95 28.39 -28.22
N LYS A 396 -19.54 29.65 -28.38
CA LYS A 396 -20.43 30.81 -28.16
C LYS A 396 -21.40 31.04 -29.32
N SER A 397 -21.08 30.51 -30.50
CA SER A 397 -21.75 30.87 -31.75
C SER A 397 -22.86 29.90 -32.20
N GLU A 398 -23.16 28.85 -31.41
CA GLU A 398 -24.03 27.71 -31.79
C GLU A 398 -23.69 27.05 -33.15
N LYS A 399 -22.56 27.41 -33.76
CA LYS A 399 -21.98 26.66 -34.86
C LYS A 399 -21.12 25.56 -34.25
N SER A 400 -21.57 24.31 -34.34
CA SER A 400 -20.67 23.17 -34.22
C SER A 400 -19.46 23.44 -35.11
N PHE A 401 -18.32 23.74 -34.50
CA PHE A 401 -17.06 23.82 -35.21
C PHE A 401 -16.59 22.38 -35.42
N HIS A 402 -17.18 21.72 -36.42
CA HIS A 402 -16.55 20.58 -37.06
C HIS A 402 -15.87 21.13 -38.31
N PRO A 403 -14.54 21.34 -38.32
CA PRO A 403 -13.86 21.24 -39.59
C PRO A 403 -14.13 19.82 -40.07
N GLN A 404 -14.98 19.67 -41.09
CA GLN A 404 -15.12 18.41 -41.82
C GLN A 404 -13.74 18.13 -42.41
N CYS A 405 -12.95 17.31 -41.70
CA CYS A 405 -11.93 16.50 -42.33
C CYS A 405 -12.67 15.30 -42.89
N ASP A 406 -12.86 15.28 -44.20
CA ASP A 406 -13.19 14.05 -44.88
C ASP A 406 -12.06 13.06 -44.60
N LEU A 407 -12.40 11.92 -43.99
CA LEU A 407 -11.45 10.84 -43.66
C LEU A 407 -10.66 10.37 -44.90
N GLU A 408 -11.15 10.67 -46.11
CA GLU A 408 -10.52 10.37 -47.40
C GLU A 408 -9.29 11.26 -47.70
N ASP A 409 -9.20 12.48 -47.15
CA ASP A 409 -8.11 13.41 -47.45
C ASP A 409 -6.83 13.13 -46.64
N ILE A 410 -6.91 12.37 -45.55
CA ILE A 410 -5.74 12.00 -44.72
C ILE A 410 -5.10 10.68 -45.23
N GLU A 411 -5.86 9.79 -45.89
CA GLU A 411 -5.34 8.53 -46.44
C GLU A 411 -4.50 8.71 -47.73
N SER A 412 -4.56 9.87 -48.39
CA SER A 412 -3.87 10.12 -49.66
C SER A 412 -2.48 10.79 -49.52
N GLY A 413 -2.08 11.16 -48.30
CA GLY A 413 -0.83 11.87 -48.01
C GLY A 413 0.25 11.03 -47.32
N GLY A 414 0.61 9.87 -47.87
CA GLY A 414 1.70 9.04 -47.32
C GLY A 414 2.42 8.18 -48.36
N VAL A 415 3.54 8.68 -48.87
CA VAL A 415 4.66 7.91 -49.43
C VAL A 415 5.90 8.20 -48.61
#